data_AF-A0A228QE78-F1
#
_entry.id   AF-A0A228QE78-F1
#
_cell.length_a   1.000
_cell.length_b   1.000
_cell.length_c   1.000
_cell.angle_alpha   90.00
_cell.angle_beta   90.00
_cell.angle_gamma   90.00
#
_symmetry.space_group_name_H-M   'P 1'
#
loop_
_entity.id
_entity.type
_entity.pdbx_description
1 polymer ?
#
loop_
_entity_poly.entity_id
_entity_poly.type
_entity_poly.pdbx_seq_one_letter_code
_entity_poly.pdbx_strand_id
1 'polypeptide(L)'
;MYSIALGPLTLDFDAALIRVSSDGDYDWMNEEWIDVQQEIVIVQGEISAKVIGVTGRFSEKGPHVIEILSPRIFVESEIVEHLLSKSSASGLSESKMRGAVHTTHFSWGKLVSLNWMELGYAPGGTEYCILPTDGPAISTGYLRLDWASVRIRPSS
;
A
#
# COMPACT_ATOMS: atom_id res chain seq x y z
N MET A 1 -6.19 11.23 13.26
CA MET A 1 -5.11 11.69 12.37
C MET A 1 -3.76 11.18 12.86
N TYR A 2 -3.19 10.25 12.12
CA TYR A 2 -1.82 9.73 12.24
C TYR A 2 -0.88 10.52 11.31
N SER A 3 0.41 10.57 11.66
CA SER A 3 1.44 11.26 10.88
C SER A 3 2.72 10.44 10.84
N ILE A 4 3.32 10.31 9.66
CA ILE A 4 4.52 9.52 9.42
C ILE A 4 5.57 10.36 8.71
N ALA A 5 6.73 10.53 9.33
CA ALA A 5 7.90 11.08 8.66
C ALA A 5 8.58 10.00 7.79
N LEU A 6 8.80 10.33 6.52
CA LEU A 6 9.43 9.50 5.48
C LEU A 6 10.57 10.32 4.85
N GLY A 7 11.52 10.77 5.66
CA GLY A 7 12.62 11.62 5.22
C GLY A 7 12.13 12.98 4.73
N PRO A 8 12.25 13.30 3.43
CA PRO A 8 11.81 14.59 2.90
C PRO A 8 10.29 14.80 2.90
N LEU A 9 9.49 13.76 3.13
CA LEU A 9 8.04 13.85 3.12
C LEU A 9 7.44 13.44 4.47
N THR A 10 6.31 14.06 4.81
CA THR A 10 5.41 13.62 5.88
C THR A 10 4.08 13.18 5.26
N LEU A 11 3.63 11.99 5.65
CA LEU A 11 2.36 11.39 5.25
C LEU A 11 1.38 11.43 6.43
N ASP A 12 0.29 12.18 6.27
CA ASP A 12 -0.80 12.27 7.25
C ASP A 12 -2.03 11.52 6.73
N PHE A 13 -2.78 10.85 7.62
CA PHE A 13 -4.02 10.12 7.29
C PHE A 13 -4.88 9.92 8.55
N ASP A 14 -6.18 9.71 8.39
CA ASP A 14 -7.08 9.54 9.54
C ASP A 14 -7.15 8.11 10.07
N ALA A 15 -7.14 7.13 9.18
CA ALA A 15 -7.22 5.72 9.54
C ALA A 15 -6.37 4.83 8.60
N ALA A 16 -5.83 3.75 9.15
CA ALA A 16 -5.40 2.59 8.39
C ALA A 16 -6.52 1.55 8.41
N LEU A 17 -6.75 0.93 7.26
CA LEU A 17 -7.76 -0.09 7.04
C LEU A 17 -7.06 -1.38 6.64
N ILE A 18 -7.51 -2.49 7.21
CA ILE A 18 -7.15 -3.81 6.67
C ILE A 18 -8.40 -4.46 6.13
N ARG A 19 -8.23 -5.21 5.06
CA ARG A 19 -9.28 -6.05 4.49
C ARG A 19 -9.17 -7.42 5.14
N VAL A 20 -10.20 -7.84 5.90
CA VAL A 20 -10.27 -9.15 6.57
C VAL A 20 -11.49 -9.92 6.11
N SER A 21 -11.42 -11.26 6.15
CA SER A 21 -12.58 -12.09 5.84
C SER A 21 -13.70 -11.84 6.86
N SER A 22 -14.93 -11.75 6.39
CA SER A 22 -16.14 -11.54 7.21
C SER A 22 -16.38 -12.68 8.21
N ASP A 23 -16.01 -13.91 7.82
CA ASP A 23 -16.27 -15.15 8.57
C ASP A 23 -15.09 -15.59 9.46
N GLY A 24 -13.93 -14.93 9.32
CA GLY A 24 -12.70 -15.26 10.02
C GLY A 24 -11.97 -16.50 9.50
N ASP A 25 -12.42 -17.09 8.39
CA ASP A 25 -11.68 -18.10 7.64
C ASP A 25 -10.77 -17.38 6.63
N TYR A 26 -9.48 -17.71 6.62
CA TYR A 26 -8.50 -17.10 5.70
C TYR A 26 -8.53 -17.81 4.34
N ASP A 27 -9.72 -18.06 3.81
CA ASP A 27 -9.85 -18.44 2.41
C ASP A 27 -9.67 -17.18 1.55
N TRP A 28 -8.46 -17.03 1.02
CA TRP A 28 -8.04 -15.94 0.14
C TRP A 28 -8.81 -15.92 -1.20
N MET A 29 -9.66 -16.91 -1.46
CA MET A 29 -10.60 -16.98 -2.58
C MET A 29 -12.04 -16.62 -2.20
N ASN A 30 -12.38 -16.50 -0.92
CA ASN A 30 -13.69 -15.98 -0.52
C ASN A 30 -13.77 -14.50 -0.94
N GLU A 31 -14.90 -14.04 -1.48
CA GLU A 31 -15.08 -12.65 -1.90
C GLU A 31 -15.63 -11.76 -0.78
N GLU A 32 -16.06 -12.36 0.34
CA GLU A 32 -16.62 -11.64 1.48
C GLU A 32 -15.55 -11.05 2.39
N TRP A 33 -14.98 -9.92 1.96
CA TRP A 33 -14.05 -9.14 2.78
C TRP A 33 -14.67 -7.83 3.26
N ILE A 34 -14.39 -7.49 4.52
CA ILE A 34 -14.77 -6.21 5.11
C ILE A 34 -13.53 -5.38 5.43
N ASP A 35 -13.65 -4.06 5.27
CA ASP A 35 -12.63 -3.12 5.74
C ASP A 35 -12.83 -2.88 7.24
N VAL A 36 -11.79 -3.16 8.03
CA VAL A 36 -11.78 -2.94 9.47
C VAL A 36 -10.72 -1.89 9.79
N GLN A 37 -11.13 -0.87 10.53
CA GLN A 37 -10.21 0.14 11.05
C GLN A 37 -9.28 -0.49 12.10
N GLN A 38 -7.99 -0.20 11.97
CA GLN A 38 -6.98 -0.71 12.89
C GLN A 38 -6.40 0.38 13.77
N GLU A 39 -6.18 0.05 15.04
CA GLU A 39 -5.18 0.73 15.83
C GLU A 39 -3.81 0.37 15.26
N ILE A 40 -2.89 1.34 15.18
CA ILE A 40 -1.57 1.11 14.62
C ILE A 40 -0.49 1.69 15.52
N VAL A 41 0.62 0.96 15.64
CA VAL A 41 1.87 1.46 16.23
C VAL A 41 2.83 1.79 15.09
N ILE A 42 3.39 2.99 15.11
CA ILE A 42 4.28 3.49 14.05
C ILE A 42 5.67 3.67 14.64
N VAL A 43 6.65 2.99 14.07
CA VAL A 43 8.07 3.16 14.37
C VAL A 43 8.73 3.85 13.19
N GLN A 44 9.19 5.09 13.39
CA GLN A 44 9.75 5.91 12.34
C GLN A 44 11.27 5.69 12.19
N GLY A 45 11.73 5.59 10.96
CA GLY A 45 13.12 5.70 10.54
C GLY A 45 13.33 6.91 9.65
N GLU A 46 14.55 7.09 9.13
CA GLU A 46 14.88 8.30 8.36
C GLU A 46 14.14 8.40 7.02
N ILE A 47 13.86 7.29 6.33
CA ILE A 47 13.22 7.29 4.99
C ILE A 47 12.01 6.35 4.91
N SER A 48 11.73 5.65 5.99
CA SER A 48 10.69 4.64 6.07
C SER A 48 10.10 4.61 7.47
N ALA A 49 8.91 4.06 7.58
CA ALA A 49 8.28 3.76 8.85
C ALA A 49 7.77 2.33 8.86
N LYS A 50 7.86 1.70 10.02
CA LYS A 50 7.24 0.41 10.28
C LYS A 50 5.90 0.66 10.95
N VAL A 51 4.83 0.18 10.32
CA VAL A 51 3.48 0.22 10.86
C VAL A 51 3.13 -1.18 11.33
N ILE A 52 2.70 -1.29 12.59
CA ILE A 52 2.26 -2.53 13.21
C ILE A 52 0.76 -2.39 13.44
N GLY A 53 -0.04 -3.18 12.73
CA GLY A 53 -1.47 -3.31 12.98
C GLY A 53 -1.71 -3.94 14.35
N VAL A 54 -2.35 -3.19 15.24
CA VAL A 54 -2.83 -3.68 16.53
C VAL A 54 -4.27 -4.11 16.33
N THR A 55 -4.43 -5.34 15.88
CA THR A 55 -5.75 -5.97 15.71
C THR A 55 -5.95 -7.04 16.76
N GLY A 56 -7.17 -7.13 17.32
CA GLY A 56 -7.61 -8.32 18.04
C GLY A 56 -7.95 -9.47 17.07
N ARG A 57 -8.03 -10.72 17.55
CA ARG A 57 -8.35 -11.99 16.82
C ARG A 57 -7.52 -12.35 15.57
N PHE A 58 -7.03 -11.40 14.78
CA PHE A 58 -6.34 -11.63 13.51
C PHE A 58 -4.92 -11.06 13.58
N SER A 59 -3.94 -11.90 13.87
CA SER A 59 -2.54 -11.45 13.94
C SER A 59 -2.03 -11.13 12.54
N GLU A 60 -1.70 -9.87 12.30
CA GLU A 60 -0.95 -9.44 11.12
C GLU A 60 0.40 -10.16 11.07
N LYS A 61 0.83 -10.62 9.89
CA LYS A 61 2.11 -11.32 9.71
C LYS A 61 3.27 -10.32 9.67
N GLY A 62 3.55 -9.72 10.82
CA GLY A 62 4.67 -8.80 11.01
C GLY A 62 4.38 -7.37 10.54
N PRO A 63 5.32 -6.44 10.78
CA PRO A 63 5.14 -5.03 10.49
C PRO A 63 5.07 -4.75 8.98
N HIS A 64 4.13 -3.89 8.59
CA HIS A 64 4.15 -3.25 7.29
C HIS A 64 5.26 -2.19 7.23
N VAL A 65 5.88 -2.03 6.07
CA VAL A 65 6.86 -0.97 5.82
C VAL A 65 6.25 0.03 4.85
N ILE A 66 6.19 1.29 5.27
CA ILE A 66 5.89 2.42 4.41
C ILE A 66 7.20 3.12 4.12
N GLU A 67 7.53 3.33 2.85
CA GLU A 67 8.82 3.90 2.47
C GLU A 67 8.75 4.68 1.17
N ILE A 68 9.64 5.66 1.02
CA ILE A 68 9.92 6.23 -0.31
C ILE A 68 10.57 5.15 -1.16
N LEU A 69 10.05 4.93 -2.36
CA LEU A 69 10.63 3.96 -3.30
C LEU A 69 12.08 4.34 -3.63
N SER A 70 12.93 3.31 -3.69
CA SER A 70 14.33 3.40 -4.10
C SER A 70 14.55 2.50 -5.32
N PRO A 71 15.03 3.02 -6.47
CA PRO A 71 15.35 4.43 -6.74
C PRO A 71 14.12 5.35 -6.63
N ARG A 72 14.35 6.66 -6.44
CA ARG A 72 13.26 7.65 -6.35
C ARG A 72 12.52 7.71 -7.68
N ILE A 73 11.23 7.40 -7.62
CA ILE A 73 10.33 7.37 -8.78
C ILE A 73 9.42 8.60 -8.74
N PHE A 74 9.23 9.26 -9.88
CA PHE A 74 8.41 10.49 -9.97
C PHE A 74 7.29 10.39 -11.00
N VAL A 75 7.22 9.29 -11.75
CA VAL A 75 6.19 9.07 -12.77
C VAL A 75 5.53 7.70 -12.63
N GLU A 76 4.27 7.64 -13.04
CA GLU A 76 3.43 6.45 -12.91
C GLU A 76 4.02 5.23 -13.66
N SER A 77 4.57 5.42 -14.87
CA SER A 77 5.15 4.33 -15.65
C SER A 77 6.28 3.61 -14.93
N GLU A 78 7.14 4.35 -14.23
CA GLU A 78 8.24 3.83 -13.42
C GLU A 78 7.72 3.06 -12.18
N ILE A 79 6.59 3.48 -11.60
CA ILE A 79 5.93 2.72 -10.51
C ILE A 79 5.45 1.38 -11.06
N VAL A 80 4.82 1.38 -12.23
CA VAL A 80 4.37 0.15 -12.87
C VAL A 80 5.56 -0.77 -13.13
N GLU A 81 6.64 -0.26 -13.73
CA GLU A 81 7.87 -1.03 -13.93
C GLU A 81 8.45 -1.57 -12.63
N HIS A 82 8.45 -0.79 -11.55
CA HIS A 82 8.88 -1.23 -10.23
C HIS A 82 8.02 -2.41 -9.72
N LEU A 83 6.70 -2.32 -9.83
CA LEU A 83 5.77 -3.40 -9.43
C LEU A 83 5.97 -4.66 -10.29
N LEU A 84 6.19 -4.49 -11.60
CA LEU A 84 6.46 -5.59 -12.54
C LEU A 84 7.81 -6.28 -12.29
N SER A 85 8.80 -5.56 -11.75
CA SER A 85 10.14 -6.10 -11.49
C SER A 85 10.22 -7.07 -10.29
N LYS A 86 9.17 -7.15 -9.47
CA LYS A 86 9.15 -7.98 -8.26
C LYS A 86 9.23 -9.47 -8.61
N SER A 87 10.00 -10.24 -7.83
CA SER A 87 10.20 -11.69 -8.05
C SER A 87 8.90 -12.49 -8.06
N SER A 88 7.87 -12.06 -7.34
CA SER A 88 6.52 -12.63 -7.34
C SER A 88 5.80 -12.52 -8.69
N ALA A 89 6.27 -11.65 -9.60
CA ALA A 89 5.77 -11.54 -10.97
C ALA A 89 6.35 -12.59 -11.93
N SER A 90 7.31 -13.42 -11.48
CA SER A 90 7.95 -14.43 -12.32
C SER A 90 6.93 -15.47 -12.83
N GLY A 91 6.77 -15.54 -14.15
CA GLY A 91 5.83 -16.43 -14.83
C GLY A 91 4.49 -15.78 -15.24
N LEU A 92 4.23 -14.52 -14.85
CA LEU A 92 3.08 -13.76 -15.33
C LEU A 92 3.47 -12.96 -16.59
N SER A 93 2.58 -12.91 -17.59
CA SER A 93 2.83 -12.06 -18.76
C SER A 93 2.72 -10.59 -18.36
N GLU A 94 3.56 -9.75 -18.96
CA GLU A 94 3.52 -8.29 -18.73
C GLU A 94 2.12 -7.72 -18.97
N SER A 95 1.42 -8.19 -20.01
CA SER A 95 0.06 -7.78 -20.32
C SER A 95 -0.93 -8.10 -19.21
N LYS A 96 -0.82 -9.27 -18.57
CA LYS A 96 -1.70 -9.69 -17.48
C LYS A 96 -1.41 -8.88 -16.23
N MET A 97 -0.13 -8.66 -15.93
CA MET A 97 0.27 -7.82 -14.79
C MET A 97 -0.21 -6.38 -14.96
N ARG A 98 -0.01 -5.76 -16.14
CA ARG A 98 -0.49 -4.41 -16.42
C ARG A 98 -2.01 -4.30 -16.32
N GLY A 99 -2.74 -5.34 -16.73
CA GLY A 99 -4.19 -5.40 -16.59
C GLY A 99 -4.69 -5.41 -15.13
N ALA A 100 -3.85 -5.87 -14.20
CA ALA A 100 -4.14 -5.88 -12.76
C ALA A 100 -3.66 -4.62 -12.02
N VAL A 101 -3.04 -3.67 -12.73
CA VAL A 101 -2.66 -2.37 -12.18
C VAL A 101 -3.77 -1.37 -12.44
N HIS A 102 -4.22 -0.74 -11.36
CA HIS A 102 -5.27 0.28 -11.38
C HIS A 102 -4.73 1.59 -10.82
N THR A 103 -5.10 2.70 -11.46
CA THR A 103 -4.73 4.05 -11.00
C THR A 103 -5.97 4.84 -10.63
N THR A 104 -6.02 5.32 -9.39
CA THR A 104 -7.08 6.21 -8.88
C THR A 104 -6.51 7.60 -8.59
N HIS A 105 -7.23 8.64 -8.98
CA HIS A 105 -6.78 10.03 -8.79
C HIS A 105 -7.36 10.62 -7.50
N PHE A 106 -6.54 11.35 -6.76
CA PHE A 106 -6.89 12.06 -5.55
C PHE A 106 -6.34 13.49 -5.58
N SER A 107 -6.78 14.35 -4.64
CA SER A 107 -6.29 15.73 -4.55
C SER A 107 -4.80 15.82 -4.23
N TRP A 108 -4.23 14.78 -3.59
CA TRP A 108 -2.81 14.71 -3.23
C TRP A 108 -1.93 14.06 -4.32
N GLY A 109 -2.51 13.51 -5.40
CA GLY A 109 -1.77 12.82 -6.45
C GLY A 109 -2.51 11.60 -7.00
N LYS A 110 -1.79 10.49 -7.20
CA LYS A 110 -2.34 9.24 -7.74
C LYS A 110 -2.06 8.07 -6.81
N LEU A 111 -3.05 7.21 -6.62
CA LEU A 111 -2.90 5.89 -6.04
C LEU A 111 -2.74 4.88 -7.18
N VAL A 112 -1.58 4.23 -7.26
CA VAL A 112 -1.33 3.09 -8.15
C VAL A 112 -1.45 1.83 -7.30
N SER A 113 -2.31 0.90 -7.71
CA SER A 113 -2.56 -0.34 -6.98
C SER A 113 -2.40 -1.56 -7.87
N LEU A 114 -1.78 -2.63 -7.37
CA LEU A 114 -1.65 -3.92 -8.06
C LEU A 114 -2.50 -4.96 -7.34
N ASN A 115 -3.51 -5.50 -8.03
CA ASN A 115 -4.40 -6.51 -7.48
C ASN A 115 -3.88 -7.94 -7.78
N TRP A 116 -3.27 -8.57 -6.78
CA TRP A 116 -2.76 -9.94 -6.90
C TRP A 116 -3.87 -10.99 -7.00
N MET A 117 -5.10 -10.69 -6.55
CA MET A 117 -6.24 -11.61 -6.69
C MET A 117 -6.65 -11.77 -8.16
N GLU A 118 -6.64 -10.69 -8.94
CA GLU A 118 -6.89 -10.74 -10.40
C GLU A 118 -5.83 -11.58 -11.14
N LEU A 119 -4.66 -11.75 -10.52
CA LEU A 119 -3.58 -12.55 -11.07
C LEU A 119 -3.69 -14.04 -10.69
N GLY A 120 -4.57 -14.40 -9.74
CA GLY A 120 -4.72 -15.75 -9.20
C GLY A 120 -3.54 -16.17 -8.32
N TYR A 121 -2.87 -15.20 -7.67
CA TYR A 121 -1.70 -15.45 -6.83
C TYR A 121 -2.07 -15.48 -5.34
N ALA A 122 -1.49 -16.42 -4.59
CA ALA A 122 -1.67 -16.55 -3.14
C ALA A 122 -0.35 -16.25 -2.39
N PRO A 123 -0.37 -15.51 -1.26
CA PRO A 123 -1.55 -14.85 -0.70
C PRO A 123 -2.02 -13.72 -1.61
N GLY A 124 -3.33 -13.65 -1.86
CA GLY A 124 -3.94 -12.57 -2.62
C GLY A 124 -3.82 -11.23 -1.90
N GLY A 125 -4.35 -10.18 -2.51
CA GLY A 125 -4.41 -8.84 -1.92
C GLY A 125 -4.06 -7.75 -2.91
N THR A 126 -4.01 -6.52 -2.41
CA THR A 126 -3.70 -5.35 -3.23
C THR A 126 -2.49 -4.65 -2.64
N GLU A 127 -1.45 -4.47 -3.45
CA GLU A 127 -0.34 -3.59 -3.12
C GLU A 127 -0.64 -2.17 -3.57
N TYR A 128 -0.16 -1.18 -2.82
CA TYR A 128 -0.44 0.22 -3.05
C TYR A 128 0.86 1.04 -3.11
N CYS A 129 0.88 1.96 -4.06
CA CYS A 129 1.90 2.99 -4.23
C CYS A 129 1.20 4.34 -4.39
N ILE A 130 1.62 5.30 -3.60
CA ILE A 130 1.20 6.70 -3.66
C ILE A 130 2.21 7.42 -4.54
N LEU A 131 1.72 8.09 -5.58
CA LEU A 131 2.49 9.06 -6.37
C LEU A 131 2.00 10.47 -6.00
N PRO A 132 2.70 11.20 -5.13
CA PRO A 132 2.35 12.57 -4.78
C PRO A 132 2.45 13.49 -6.00
N THR A 133 1.68 14.58 -6.03
CA THR A 133 1.82 15.62 -7.06
C THR A 133 3.24 16.21 -7.10
N ASP A 134 3.83 16.44 -5.91
CA ASP A 134 5.11 17.13 -5.75
C ASP A 134 6.08 16.33 -4.86
N GLY A 135 6.35 15.06 -5.22
CA GLY A 135 7.28 14.23 -4.44
C GLY A 135 7.56 12.85 -5.04
N PRO A 136 8.56 12.14 -4.50
CA PRO A 136 8.82 10.77 -4.91
C PRO A 136 7.68 9.83 -4.48
N ALA A 137 7.52 8.75 -5.22
CA ALA A 137 6.56 7.70 -4.93
C ALA A 137 6.82 7.04 -3.58
N ILE A 138 5.74 6.73 -2.86
CA ILE A 138 5.74 6.09 -1.55
C ILE A 138 5.05 4.73 -1.69
N SER A 139 5.74 3.66 -1.31
CA SER A 139 5.12 2.35 -1.14
C SER A 139 4.45 2.28 0.22
N THR A 140 3.19 1.84 0.29
CA THR A 140 2.57 1.41 1.55
C THR A 140 2.48 -0.11 1.65
N GLY A 141 3.05 -0.83 0.67
CA GLY A 141 2.91 -2.28 0.54
C GLY A 141 1.44 -2.68 0.48
N TYR A 142 1.03 -3.60 1.34
CA TYR A 142 -0.35 -4.07 1.45
C TYR A 142 -1.20 -3.26 2.44
N LEU A 143 -0.60 -2.25 3.11
CA LEU A 143 -1.34 -1.42 4.04
C LEU A 143 -2.24 -0.45 3.26
N ARG A 144 -3.54 -0.57 3.47
CA ARG A 144 -4.52 0.36 2.94
C ARG A 144 -4.74 1.50 3.94
N LEU A 145 -4.71 2.73 3.46
CA LEU A 145 -5.09 3.91 4.25
C LEU A 145 -6.48 4.37 3.83
N ASP A 146 -7.10 5.22 4.64
CA ASP A 146 -8.21 6.02 4.16
C ASP A 146 -7.70 7.06 3.16
N TRP A 147 -7.71 6.68 1.88
CA TRP A 147 -7.17 7.48 0.77
C TRP A 147 -7.77 8.87 0.64
N ALA A 148 -9.03 9.06 1.08
CA ALA A 148 -9.68 10.37 1.06
C ALA A 148 -9.13 11.32 2.12
N SER A 149 -8.61 10.77 3.23
CA SER A 149 -8.01 11.54 4.32
C SER A 149 -6.52 11.84 4.12
N VAL A 150 -5.87 11.17 3.17
CA VAL A 150 -4.41 11.27 2.97
C VAL A 150 -4.00 12.70 2.64
N ARG A 151 -2.94 13.16 3.30
CA ARG A 151 -2.25 14.41 2.99
C ARG A 151 -0.76 14.16 2.95
N ILE A 152 -0.08 14.81 2.01
CA ILE A 152 1.35 14.66 1.79
C ILE A 152 1.95 16.05 1.80
N ARG A 153 2.98 16.25 2.60
CA ARG A 153 3.63 17.53 2.77
C ARG A 153 5.13 17.37 2.95
N PRO A 154 5.96 18.38 2.60
CA PRO A 154 7.38 18.34 2.90
C PRO A 154 7.63 18.21 4.41
N SER A 155 8.62 17.41 4.80
CA SER A 155 9.12 17.40 6.16
C SER A 155 9.87 18.71 6.43
N SER A 156 9.58 19.32 7.58
CA SER A 156 10.18 20.59 8.03
C SER A 156 11.55 20.37 8.66
#